data_AF-A0AAU0Y7Q4-F1
#
_entry.id   AF-A0AAU0Y7Q4-F1
#
_cell.length_a   1.000
_cell.length_b   1.000
_cell.length_c   1.000
_cell.angle_alpha   90.00
_cell.angle_beta   90.00
_cell.angle_gamma   90.00
#
_symmetry.space_group_name_H-M   'P 1'
#
loop_
_entity.id
_entity.type
_entity.pdbx_description
1 polymer ?
#
loop_
_entity_poly.entity_id
_entity_poly.type
_entity_poly.pdbx_seq_one_letter_code
_entity_poly.pdbx_strand_id
1 'polypeptide(L)'
;MFEEKLEALSQVMAEHLAMPFPPGFRGLDIEDQDMVMLDADAYGYALGVLKGPLDEQRGEGLNRLTAVFEKVLPAIDDEYATRYYMHVRDMAVLAAEVETLRAK
;
A
#
# COMPACT_ATOMS: atom_id res chain seq x y z
N MET A 1 12.65 11.13 12.81
CA MET A 1 12.66 10.31 11.59
C MET A 1 11.75 9.09 11.69
N PHE A 2 11.99 8.12 12.60
CA PHE A 2 11.08 6.97 12.75
C PHE A 2 9.66 7.36 13.18
N GLU A 3 9.53 8.09 14.30
CA GLU A 3 8.23 8.56 14.81
C GLU A 3 7.47 9.43 13.81
N GLU A 4 8.19 10.33 13.11
CA GLU A 4 7.61 11.17 12.04
C GLU A 4 7.05 10.33 10.88
N LYS A 5 7.75 9.27 10.45
CA LYS A 5 7.26 8.38 9.40
C LYS A 5 6.11 7.49 9.88
N LEU A 6 6.11 7.10 11.14
CA LEU A 6 5.00 6.33 11.75
C LEU A 6 3.73 7.17 11.82
N GLU A 7 3.84 8.45 12.20
CA GLU A 7 2.72 9.40 12.18
C GLU A 7 2.23 9.66 10.75
N ALA A 8 3.16 9.87 9.80
CA ALA A 8 2.81 10.03 8.40
C ALA A 8 2.09 8.79 7.83
N LEU A 9 2.49 7.58 8.24
CA LEU A 9 1.81 6.34 7.84
C LEU A 9 0.38 6.29 8.37
N SER A 10 0.19 6.65 9.63
CA SER A 10 -1.13 6.77 10.26
C SER A 10 -2.03 7.76 9.50
N GLN A 11 -1.47 8.93 9.13
CA GLN A 11 -2.19 9.95 8.38
C GLN A 11 -2.60 9.45 6.98
N VAL A 12 -1.66 8.90 6.20
CA VAL A 12 -1.93 8.37 4.84
C VAL A 12 -2.98 7.27 4.88
N MET A 13 -2.97 6.41 5.90
CA MET A 13 -3.99 5.39 6.10
C MET A 13 -5.37 5.99 6.40
N ALA A 14 -5.44 7.05 7.22
CA ALA A 14 -6.70 7.74 7.49
C ALA A 14 -7.26 8.43 6.24
N GLU A 15 -6.39 9.08 5.45
CA GLU A 15 -6.75 9.67 4.15
C GLU A 15 -7.28 8.60 3.18
N HIS A 16 -6.61 7.45 3.12
CA HIS A 16 -7.02 6.33 2.27
C HIS A 16 -8.42 5.80 2.63
N LEU A 17 -8.73 5.64 3.93
CA LEU A 17 -10.07 5.22 4.37
C LEU A 17 -11.19 6.20 3.99
N ALA A 18 -10.85 7.47 3.76
CA ALA A 18 -11.81 8.48 3.31
C ALA A 18 -12.01 8.47 1.78
N MET A 19 -11.17 7.76 1.02
CA MET A 19 -11.27 7.67 -0.43
C MET A 19 -12.27 6.57 -0.84
N PRO A 20 -13.28 6.87 -1.67
CA PRO A 20 -14.16 5.83 -2.19
C PRO A 20 -13.38 4.89 -3.12
N PHE A 21 -13.56 3.58 -2.95
CA PHE A 21 -12.93 2.61 -3.84
C PHE A 21 -13.33 2.86 -5.32
N PRO A 22 -12.39 2.80 -6.29
CA PRO A 22 -12.67 3.15 -7.68
C PRO A 22 -13.83 2.35 -8.28
N PRO A 23 -14.85 3.02 -8.87
CA PRO A 23 -15.95 2.33 -9.54
C PRO A 23 -15.44 1.42 -10.67
N GLY A 24 -15.96 0.20 -10.76
CA GLY A 24 -15.56 -0.76 -11.80
C GLY A 24 -14.27 -1.54 -11.52
N PHE A 25 -13.54 -1.23 -10.45
CA PHE A 25 -12.31 -1.96 -10.07
C PHE A 25 -12.58 -3.16 -9.17
N ARG A 26 -13.83 -3.39 -8.76
CA ARG A 26 -14.19 -4.57 -7.95
C ARG A 26 -14.21 -5.81 -8.85
N GLY A 27 -13.35 -6.79 -8.53
CA GLY A 27 -13.16 -8.00 -9.33
C GLY A 27 -12.47 -7.74 -10.68
N LEU A 28 -11.84 -6.57 -10.83
CA LEU A 28 -10.98 -6.27 -11.96
C LEU A 28 -9.59 -6.84 -11.66
N ASP A 29 -9.00 -7.46 -12.68
CA ASP A 29 -7.65 -8.00 -12.66
C ASP A 29 -6.77 -7.16 -13.61
N ILE A 30 -5.63 -6.66 -13.12
CA ILE A 30 -4.65 -5.89 -13.91
C ILE A 30 -3.27 -6.48 -13.63
N GLU A 31 -2.53 -6.87 -14.67
CA GLU A 31 -1.19 -7.47 -14.53
C GLU A 31 -1.17 -8.68 -13.57
N ASP A 32 -2.19 -9.55 -13.69
CA ASP A 32 -2.43 -10.72 -12.83
C ASP A 32 -2.65 -10.37 -11.34
N GLN A 33 -3.08 -9.14 -11.04
CA GLN A 33 -3.43 -8.67 -9.70
C GLN A 33 -4.92 -8.32 -9.61
N ASP A 34 -5.61 -8.99 -8.68
CA ASP A 34 -6.92 -8.52 -8.24
C ASP A 34 -6.78 -7.18 -7.51
N MET A 35 -7.46 -6.17 -8.03
CA MET A 35 -7.32 -4.80 -7.57
C MET A 35 -7.86 -4.58 -6.15
N VAL A 36 -8.86 -5.37 -5.72
CA VAL A 36 -9.37 -5.34 -4.34
C VAL A 36 -8.37 -5.96 -3.39
N MET A 37 -7.73 -7.07 -3.78
CA MET A 37 -6.71 -7.74 -2.98
C MET A 37 -5.45 -6.88 -2.87
N LEU A 38 -5.03 -6.22 -3.94
CA LEU A 38 -3.89 -5.31 -3.92
C LEU A 38 -4.08 -4.15 -2.93
N ASP A 39 -5.28 -3.56 -2.92
CA ASP A 39 -5.68 -2.53 -1.95
C ASP A 39 -5.68 -3.06 -0.50
N ALA A 40 -6.38 -4.17 -0.29
CA ALA A 40 -6.53 -4.78 1.02
C ALA A 40 -5.18 -5.25 1.61
N ASP A 41 -4.31 -5.84 0.80
CA ASP A 41 -2.98 -6.29 1.22
C ASP A 41 -2.10 -5.09 1.60
N ALA A 42 -2.11 -4.02 0.80
CA ALA A 42 -1.34 -2.80 1.10
C ALA A 42 -1.77 -2.20 2.45
N TYR A 43 -3.09 -2.06 2.66
CA TYR A 43 -3.61 -1.58 3.93
C TYR A 43 -3.30 -2.55 5.09
N GLY A 44 -3.39 -3.86 4.85
CA GLY A 44 -3.09 -4.89 5.83
C GLY A 44 -1.64 -4.86 6.32
N TYR A 45 -0.68 -4.71 5.40
CA TYR A 45 0.72 -4.52 5.78
C TYR A 45 0.94 -3.21 6.53
N ALA A 46 0.41 -2.09 6.05
CA ALA A 46 0.54 -0.79 6.72
C ALA A 46 -0.01 -0.85 8.16
N LEU A 47 -1.16 -1.49 8.36
CA LEU A 47 -1.73 -1.73 9.69
C LEU A 47 -0.85 -2.62 10.56
N GLY A 48 -0.23 -3.65 9.97
CA GLY A 48 0.73 -4.51 10.66
C GLY A 48 1.92 -3.71 11.19
N VAL A 49 2.52 -2.88 10.32
CA VAL A 49 3.65 -1.98 10.64
C VAL A 49 3.29 -0.99 11.76
N LEU A 50 2.08 -0.41 11.73
CA LEU A 50 1.63 0.47 12.82
C LEU A 50 1.53 -0.25 14.17
N LYS A 51 1.11 -1.52 14.16
CA LYS A 51 0.94 -2.31 15.39
C LYS A 51 2.26 -2.81 15.96
N GLY A 52 3.30 -2.96 15.13
CA GLY A 52 4.60 -3.46 15.57
C GLY A 52 5.45 -3.98 14.41
N PRO A 53 6.63 -4.54 14.72
CA PRO A 53 7.48 -5.17 13.71
C PRO A 53 6.76 -6.30 13.00
N LEU A 54 6.97 -6.41 11.69
CA LEU A 54 6.55 -7.56 10.90
C LEU A 54 7.52 -8.73 11.11
N ASP A 55 7.01 -9.96 10.98
CA ASP A 55 7.88 -11.12 10.79
C ASP A 55 8.56 -11.07 9.40
N GLU A 56 9.62 -11.86 9.24
CA GLU A 56 10.42 -11.88 8.00
C GLU A 56 9.57 -12.17 6.75
N GLN A 57 8.65 -13.13 6.85
CA GLN A 57 7.77 -13.50 5.73
C GLN A 57 6.87 -12.32 5.31
N ARG A 58 6.31 -11.59 6.27
CA ARG A 58 5.49 -10.41 6.02
C ARG A 58 6.31 -9.22 5.53
N GLY A 59 7.53 -9.04 6.03
CA GLY A 59 8.46 -8.03 5.53
C GLY A 59 8.83 -8.24 4.06
N GLU A 60 9.12 -9.49 3.67
CA GLU A 60 9.32 -9.82 2.26
C GLU A 60 8.06 -9.62 1.42
N GLY A 61 6.89 -9.95 1.98
CA GLY A 61 5.60 -9.73 1.33
C GLY A 61 5.35 -8.27 0.99
N LEU A 62 5.61 -7.37 1.94
CA LEU A 62 5.52 -5.92 1.75
C LEU A 62 6.47 -5.42 0.65
N ASN A 63 7.72 -5.90 0.65
CA ASN A 63 8.69 -5.54 -0.41
C ASN A 63 8.21 -6.01 -1.79
N ARG A 64 7.70 -7.25 -1.90
CA ARG A 64 7.12 -7.75 -3.16
C ARG A 64 5.93 -6.91 -3.60
N LEU A 65 5.06 -6.53 -2.67
CA LEU A 65 3.90 -5.69 -2.95
C LEU A 65 4.31 -4.32 -3.53
N THR A 66 5.36 -3.68 -3.01
CA THR A 66 5.84 -2.40 -3.56
C THR A 66 6.28 -2.53 -5.03
N ALA A 67 6.87 -3.66 -5.42
CA ALA A 67 7.27 -3.92 -6.80
C ALA A 67 6.09 -4.23 -7.73
N VAL A 68 4.98 -4.76 -7.21
CA VAL A 68 3.76 -5.01 -8.00
C VAL A 68 3.18 -3.69 -8.53
N PHE A 69 3.21 -2.62 -7.74
CA PHE A 69 2.70 -1.30 -8.17
C PHE A 69 3.44 -0.73 -9.38
N GLU A 70 4.71 -1.08 -9.60
CA GLU A 70 5.48 -0.64 -10.77
C GLU A 70 4.91 -1.19 -12.08
N LYS A 71 4.23 -2.35 -12.03
CA LYS A 71 3.57 -2.98 -13.19
C LYS A 71 2.13 -2.54 -13.34
N VAL A 72 1.40 -2.50 -12.23
CA VAL A 72 -0.05 -2.21 -12.24
C VAL A 72 -0.32 -0.75 -12.61
N LEU A 73 0.41 0.21 -12.03
CA LEU A 73 0.10 1.64 -12.21
C LEU A 73 0.13 2.12 -13.66
N PRO A 74 1.12 1.74 -14.50
CA PRO A 74 1.12 2.10 -15.92
C PRO A 74 -0.04 1.52 -16.73
N ALA A 75 -0.71 0.48 -16.25
CA ALA A 75 -1.81 -0.20 -16.94
C ALA A 75 -3.20 0.34 -16.54
N ILE A 76 -3.27 1.35 -15.65
CA ILE A 76 -4.52 1.99 -15.25
C ILE A 76 -4.78 3.22 -16.12
N ASP A 77 -5.81 3.14 -16.97
CA ASP A 77 -6.22 4.25 -17.84
C ASP A 77 -7.20 5.23 -17.17
N ASP A 78 -7.86 4.82 -16.07
CA ASP A 78 -8.81 5.66 -15.35
C ASP A 78 -8.12 6.65 -14.41
N GLU A 79 -8.32 7.95 -14.62
CA GLU A 79 -7.62 9.02 -13.87
C GLU A 79 -7.86 8.94 -12.35
N TYR A 80 -9.06 8.57 -11.92
CA TYR A 80 -9.37 8.46 -10.50
C TYR A 80 -8.69 7.22 -9.90
N ALA A 81 -8.79 6.08 -10.55
CA ALA A 81 -8.15 4.85 -10.13
C ALA A 81 -6.62 4.98 -10.11
N THR A 82 -6.02 5.66 -11.08
CA THR A 82 -4.57 5.92 -11.08
C THR A 82 -4.17 6.71 -9.84
N ARG A 83 -4.89 7.80 -9.51
CA ARG A 83 -4.64 8.56 -8.27
C ARG A 83 -4.86 7.71 -7.02
N TYR A 84 -5.91 6.90 -7.00
CA TYR A 84 -6.23 6.01 -5.89
C TYR A 84 -5.09 5.01 -5.64
N TYR A 85 -4.68 4.25 -6.65
CA TYR A 85 -3.61 3.26 -6.48
C TYR A 85 -2.22 3.88 -6.34
N MET A 86 -1.99 5.11 -6.81
CA MET A 86 -0.78 5.87 -6.46
C MET A 86 -0.72 6.14 -4.95
N HIS A 87 -1.85 6.53 -4.33
CA HIS A 87 -1.95 6.72 -2.88
C HIS A 87 -1.72 5.41 -2.12
N VAL A 88 -2.27 4.29 -2.62
CA VAL A 88 -2.02 2.96 -2.04
C VAL A 88 -0.54 2.56 -2.14
N ARG A 89 0.12 2.83 -3.27
CA ARG A 89 1.57 2.64 -3.44
C ARG A 89 2.36 3.45 -2.40
N ASP A 90 2.04 4.73 -2.26
CA ASP A 90 2.74 5.63 -1.33
C ASP A 90 2.60 5.14 0.11
N MET A 91 1.42 4.65 0.49
CA MET A 91 1.18 3.99 1.79
C MET A 91 2.06 2.76 1.98
N ALA A 92 2.12 1.85 0.99
CA ALA A 92 2.93 0.63 1.07
C ALA A 92 4.44 0.93 1.15
N VAL A 93 4.91 1.90 0.36
CA VAL A 93 6.32 2.36 0.40
C VAL A 93 6.64 2.93 1.77
N LEU A 94 5.79 3.80 2.31
CA LEU A 94 6.00 4.40 3.62
C LEU A 94 6.02 3.34 4.74
N ALA A 95 5.17 2.31 4.65
CA ALA A 95 5.21 1.17 5.56
C ALA A 95 6.56 0.42 5.49
N ALA A 96 7.08 0.18 4.28
CA ALA A 96 8.39 -0.49 4.09
C ALA A 96 9.55 0.35 4.65
N GLU A 97 9.48 1.67 4.51
CA GLU A 97 10.46 2.58 5.08
C GLU A 97 10.43 2.56 6.62
N VAL A 98 9.24 2.54 7.23
CA VAL A 98 9.08 2.43 8.68
C VAL A 98 9.69 1.12 9.20
N GLU A 99 9.41 -0.01 8.55
CA GLU A 99 10.01 -1.30 8.94
C GLU A 99 11.53 -1.32 8.78
N THR A 100 12.05 -0.73 7.70
CA THR A 100 13.50 -0.61 7.49
C THR A 100 14.15 0.24 8.59
N LEU A 101 13.49 1.30 9.07
CA LEU A 101 13.98 2.11 10.16
C LEU A 101 13.89 1.41 11.51
N ARG A 102 12.88 0.54 11.70
CA ARG A 102 12.70 -0.25 12.92
C ARG A 102 13.80 -1.31 13.10
N ALA A 103 14.32 -1.84 11.99
CA ALA A 103 15.38 -2.84 11.98
C ALA A 103 16.80 -2.26 12.19
N LYS A 104 16.95 -0.93 12.23
CA LYS A 104 18.23 -0.22 12.46
C LYS A 104 18.37 0.21 13.91
#